data_AF-A0A4V2Q1X1-F1
#
_entry.id   AF-A0A4V2Q1X1-F1
#
_cell.length_a   1.000
_cell.length_b   1.000
_cell.length_c   1.000
_cell.angle_alpha   90.00
_cell.angle_beta   90.00
_cell.angle_gamma   90.00
#
_symmetry.space_group_name_H-M   'P 1'
#
loop_
_entity.id
_entity.type
_entity.pdbx_description
1 polymer ?
#
loop_
_entity_poly.entity_id
_entity_poly.type
_entity_poly.pdbx_seq_one_letter_code
_entity_poly.pdbx_strand_id
1 'polypeptide(L)'
;MIQMKRRPILLNKLNLKNRDKGKVIAVSGVSRAVGVTHLVIVLGNYFEKLGKKVALIEMNANKAFEKIEKAYEGVHFNVDETTFFNIKRCTYYKNTKGLSLIDILAKNYDYYILDIGFKNEKYFGEFLRADIQVVVGMVSEWKKDEVLHFYNTNKDTPSNYNWIYACTYGSNSDIKDMQKIIDNKIFSIPFNPDPFIIKPEMKKVIQEVML
;
A
#
# COMPACT_ATOMS: atom_id res chain seq x y z
N MET A 1 47.20 33.09 26.82
CA MET A 1 46.65 31.81 27.34
C MET A 1 45.15 31.78 27.06
N ILE A 2 44.71 31.13 25.98
CA ILE A 2 43.28 30.90 25.67
C ILE A 2 43.09 29.38 25.65
N GLN A 3 42.29 28.88 26.58
CA GLN A 3 42.09 27.46 26.81
C GLN A 3 41.13 26.89 25.75
N MET A 4 41.63 26.03 24.86
CA MET A 4 40.79 25.26 23.93
C MET A 4 39.88 24.30 24.73
N LYS A 5 38.58 24.58 24.78
CA LYS A 5 37.58 23.63 25.27
C LYS A 5 37.51 22.45 24.30
N ARG A 6 38.06 21.30 24.68
CA ARG A 6 37.84 20.02 23.97
C ARG A 6 36.34 19.70 24.04
N ARG A 7 35.66 19.68 22.90
CA ARG A 7 34.29 19.17 22.80
C ARG A 7 34.29 17.69 23.21
N PRO A 8 33.38 17.24 24.10
CA PRO A 8 33.34 15.85 24.52
C PRO A 8 32.98 14.93 23.36
N ILE A 9 33.69 13.80 23.28
CA ILE A 9 33.62 12.74 22.25
C ILE A 9 32.20 12.15 22.09
N LEU A 10 31.28 12.41 23.04
CA LEU A 10 29.91 11.92 23.03
C LEU A 10 29.01 12.49 21.91
N LEU A 11 29.34 13.66 21.34
CA LEU A 11 28.50 14.26 20.29
C LEU A 11 28.64 13.57 18.92
N ASN A 12 29.67 12.74 18.71
CA ASN A 12 29.85 12.01 17.45
C ASN A 12 29.04 10.70 17.37
N LYS A 13 28.36 10.27 18.45
CA LYS A 13 27.49 9.09 18.44
C LYS A 13 25.99 9.39 18.29
N LEU A 14 25.60 10.66 18.23
CA LEU A 14 24.24 11.08 17.85
C LEU A 14 24.25 11.64 16.44
N ASN A 15 24.91 10.95 15.51
CA ASN A 15 24.58 11.05 14.10
C ASN A 15 23.29 10.24 13.86
N LEU A 16 22.22 10.60 14.59
CA LEU A 16 20.86 10.38 14.15
C LEU A 16 20.71 11.28 12.92
N LYS A 17 21.28 10.86 11.78
CA LYS A 17 20.78 11.31 10.50
C LYS A 17 19.27 11.14 10.64
N ASN A 18 18.52 12.23 10.53
CA ASN A 18 17.09 12.17 10.21
C ASN A 18 17.02 11.30 8.96
N ARG A 19 16.84 9.99 9.17
CA ARG A 19 16.50 9.08 8.09
C ARG A 19 15.08 9.46 7.80
N ASP A 20 14.80 9.87 6.57
CA ASP A 20 13.42 9.93 6.12
C ASP A 20 12.80 8.57 6.44
N LYS A 21 11.78 8.62 7.32
CA LYS A 21 11.01 7.44 7.67
C LYS A 21 10.39 6.94 6.36
N GLY A 22 10.50 5.65 6.07
CA GLY A 22 9.93 5.09 4.84
C GLY A 22 8.44 5.41 4.73
N LYS A 23 7.96 5.63 3.50
CA LYS A 23 6.60 6.10 3.25
C LYS A 23 5.60 4.95 3.39
N VAL A 24 4.53 5.16 4.14
CA VAL A 24 3.45 4.18 4.35
C VAL A 24 2.31 4.47 3.37
N ILE A 25 2.00 3.48 2.54
CA ILE A 25 0.87 3.49 1.60
C ILE A 25 -0.12 2.43 2.09
N ALA A 26 -1.34 2.82 2.42
CA ALA A 26 -2.39 1.87 2.77
C ALA A 26 -3.41 1.76 1.64
N VAL A 27 -3.72 0.53 1.24
CA VAL A 27 -4.68 0.24 0.19
C VAL A 27 -5.86 -0.50 0.79
N SER A 28 -7.07 0.05 0.62
CA SER A 28 -8.31 -0.55 1.10
C SER A 28 -9.36 -0.56 0.00
N GLY A 29 -10.22 -1.58 -0.03
CA GLY A 29 -11.30 -1.72 -1.00
C GLY A 29 -12.63 -1.22 -0.45
N VAL A 30 -13.47 -0.70 -1.34
CA VAL A 30 -14.88 -0.37 -1.03
C VAL A 30 -15.71 -1.62 -0.73
N SER A 31 -15.30 -2.77 -1.29
CA SER A 31 -15.91 -4.08 -1.09
C SER A 31 -14.90 -5.22 -1.33
N ARG A 32 -15.35 -6.47 -1.19
CA ARG A 32 -14.50 -7.65 -1.46
C ARG A 32 -14.19 -7.77 -2.96
N ALA A 33 -13.01 -8.32 -3.27
CA ALA A 33 -12.58 -8.69 -4.62
C ALA A 33 -12.49 -7.52 -5.63
N VAL A 34 -12.29 -6.28 -5.17
CA VAL A 34 -12.08 -5.10 -6.03
C VAL A 34 -10.63 -4.91 -6.53
N GLY A 35 -9.71 -5.82 -6.15
CA GLY A 35 -8.32 -5.78 -6.63
C GLY A 35 -7.31 -5.13 -5.68
N VAL A 36 -7.58 -5.06 -4.37
CA VAL A 36 -6.68 -4.47 -3.36
C VAL A 36 -5.31 -5.16 -3.35
N THR A 37 -5.27 -6.48 -3.07
CA THR A 37 -4.02 -7.27 -3.09
C THR A 37 -3.29 -7.15 -4.43
N HIS A 38 -4.04 -7.12 -5.53
CA HIS A 38 -3.47 -6.96 -6.87
C HIS A 38 -2.74 -5.61 -6.99
N LEU A 39 -3.39 -4.50 -6.61
CA LEU A 39 -2.78 -3.18 -6.65
C LEU A 39 -1.58 -3.06 -5.68
N VAL A 40 -1.64 -3.67 -4.50
CA VAL A 40 -0.52 -3.72 -3.54
C VAL A 40 0.71 -4.36 -4.17
N ILE A 41 0.55 -5.49 -4.86
CA ILE A 41 1.64 -6.17 -5.55
C ILE A 41 2.18 -5.33 -6.71
N VAL A 42 1.29 -4.70 -7.50
CA VAL A 42 1.66 -3.80 -8.59
C VAL A 42 2.51 -2.63 -8.08
N LEU A 43 2.07 -1.96 -7.00
CA LEU A 43 2.82 -0.87 -6.38
C LEU A 43 4.17 -1.35 -5.84
N GLY A 44 4.20 -2.54 -5.23
CA GLY A 44 5.42 -3.17 -4.75
C GLY A 44 6.46 -3.34 -5.86
N ASN A 45 6.05 -3.97 -6.96
CA ASN A 45 6.90 -4.16 -8.13
C ASN A 45 7.29 -2.82 -8.80
N TYR A 46 6.48 -1.77 -8.64
CA TYR A 46 6.76 -0.47 -9.25
C TYR A 46 7.93 0.19 -8.53
N PHE A 47 7.85 0.28 -7.20
CA PHE A 47 8.92 0.84 -6.40
C PHE A 47 10.19 -0.04 -6.42
N GLU A 48 10.04 -1.35 -6.48
CA GLU A 48 11.15 -2.30 -6.66
C GLU A 48 11.94 -1.99 -7.94
N LYS A 49 11.25 -1.80 -9.08
CA LYS A 49 11.87 -1.41 -10.36
C LYS A 49 12.56 -0.05 -10.32
N LEU A 50 12.16 0.85 -9.40
CA LEU A 50 12.84 2.12 -9.14
C LEU A 50 14.02 1.98 -8.16
N GLY A 51 14.40 0.74 -7.81
CA GLY A 51 15.53 0.46 -6.93
C GLY A 51 15.22 0.63 -5.45
N LYS A 52 13.94 0.68 -5.05
CA LYS A 52 13.51 0.87 -3.65
C LYS A 52 13.37 -0.47 -2.92
N LYS A 53 13.61 -0.45 -1.61
CA LYS A 53 13.32 -1.56 -0.68
C LYS A 53 11.87 -1.46 -0.26
N VAL A 54 11.08 -2.50 -0.52
CA VAL A 54 9.63 -2.46 -0.28
C VAL A 54 9.21 -3.56 0.69
N ALA A 55 8.42 -3.21 1.68
CA ALA A 55 7.67 -4.14 2.51
C ALA A 55 6.20 -4.13 2.10
N LEU A 56 5.67 -5.27 1.68
CA LEU A 56 4.24 -5.48 1.49
C LEU A 56 3.71 -6.21 2.72
N ILE A 57 2.68 -5.68 3.37
CA ILE A 57 2.15 -6.22 4.63
C ILE A 57 0.69 -6.61 4.45
N GLU A 58 0.40 -7.91 4.55
CA GLU A 58 -0.96 -8.42 4.54
C GLU A 58 -1.64 -8.11 5.89
N MET A 59 -2.60 -7.19 5.87
CA MET A 59 -3.38 -6.77 7.02
C MET A 59 -4.86 -7.11 6.82
N ASN A 60 -5.11 -8.34 6.36
CA ASN A 60 -6.45 -8.89 6.14
C ASN A 60 -6.43 -10.41 6.28
N ALA A 61 -7.59 -11.04 6.43
CA ALA A 61 -7.69 -12.48 6.70
C ALA A 61 -7.63 -13.39 5.45
N ASN A 62 -7.40 -12.87 4.24
CA ASN A 62 -7.56 -13.65 3.00
C ASN A 62 -6.42 -14.63 2.72
N LYS A 63 -5.28 -14.48 3.41
CA LYS A 63 -4.08 -15.32 3.26
C LYS A 63 -3.59 -15.40 1.80
N ALA A 64 -3.72 -14.32 1.05
CA ALA A 64 -3.25 -14.24 -0.31
C ALA A 64 -1.73 -14.38 -0.39
N PHE A 65 -1.00 -13.79 0.56
CA PHE A 65 0.46 -13.86 0.56
C PHE A 65 0.98 -15.28 0.85
N GLU A 66 0.31 -16.04 1.72
CA GLU A 66 0.59 -17.47 1.93
C GLU A 66 0.42 -18.27 0.63
N LYS A 67 -0.64 -18.01 -0.14
CA LYS A 67 -0.90 -18.67 -1.43
C LYS A 67 0.15 -18.30 -2.49
N ILE A 68 0.59 -17.04 -2.50
CA ILE A 68 1.65 -16.56 -3.39
C ILE A 68 2.97 -17.26 -3.07
N GLU A 69 3.35 -17.36 -1.80
CA GLU A 69 4.56 -18.07 -1.38
C GLU A 69 4.53 -19.54 -1.78
N LYS A 70 3.40 -20.25 -1.53
CA LYS A 70 3.20 -21.64 -1.97
C LYS A 70 3.38 -21.80 -3.48
N ALA A 71 2.87 -20.86 -4.27
CA ALA A 71 3.00 -20.88 -5.71
C ALA A 71 4.43 -20.54 -6.19
N TYR A 72 5.16 -19.72 -5.44
CA TYR A 72 6.51 -19.27 -5.78
C TYR A 72 7.61 -20.27 -5.39
N GLU A 73 7.55 -20.81 -4.17
CA GLU A 73 8.53 -21.76 -3.62
C GLU A 73 8.23 -23.22 -4.02
N GLY A 74 6.98 -23.51 -4.41
CA GLY A 74 6.51 -24.83 -4.77
C GLY A 74 5.73 -25.54 -3.66
N VAL A 75 4.90 -26.52 -4.06
CA VAL A 75 3.88 -27.18 -3.21
C VAL A 75 4.41 -27.90 -1.97
N HIS A 76 5.71 -28.21 -1.93
CA HIS A 76 6.34 -28.93 -0.81
C HIS A 76 6.94 -28.01 0.25
N PHE A 77 6.93 -26.69 0.04
CA PHE A 77 7.47 -25.74 1.00
C PHE A 77 6.48 -25.50 2.15
N ASN A 78 6.93 -25.67 3.39
CA ASN A 78 6.10 -25.40 4.57
C ASN A 78 6.03 -23.90 4.87
N VAL A 79 5.11 -23.21 4.21
CA VAL A 79 4.90 -21.78 4.44
C VAL A 79 4.36 -21.43 5.82
N ASP A 80 3.83 -22.39 6.59
CA ASP A 80 3.25 -22.08 7.91
C ASP A 80 4.33 -21.74 8.95
N GLU A 81 5.59 -22.05 8.66
CA GLU A 81 6.75 -21.79 9.54
C GLU A 81 7.36 -20.39 9.36
N THR A 82 7.04 -19.68 8.28
CA THR A 82 7.61 -18.35 7.99
C THR A 82 6.58 -17.25 8.27
N THR A 83 7.03 -16.08 8.73
CA THR A 83 6.17 -14.89 8.87
C THR A 83 6.25 -13.96 7.66
N PHE A 84 7.27 -14.15 6.82
CA PHE A 84 7.49 -13.39 5.59
C PHE A 84 8.27 -14.23 4.57
N PHE A 85 8.21 -13.81 3.31
CA PHE A 85 9.05 -14.31 2.22
C PHE A 85 9.51 -13.15 1.34
N ASN A 86 10.41 -13.42 0.39
CA ASN A 86 10.92 -12.40 -0.52
C ASN A 86 10.72 -12.81 -1.97
N ILE A 87 10.27 -11.85 -2.79
CA ILE A 87 10.33 -11.96 -4.25
C ILE A 87 11.08 -10.73 -4.73
N LYS A 88 12.25 -10.93 -5.36
CA LYS A 88 13.18 -9.85 -5.73
C LYS A 88 13.53 -8.96 -4.52
N ARG A 89 13.38 -7.63 -4.60
CA ARG A 89 13.65 -6.70 -3.47
C ARG A 89 12.39 -6.32 -2.69
N CYS A 90 11.30 -7.08 -2.86
CA CYS A 90 10.08 -6.96 -2.07
C CYS A 90 10.04 -8.02 -0.98
N THR A 91 9.82 -7.60 0.26
CA THR A 91 9.51 -8.50 1.38
C THR A 91 8.01 -8.54 1.60
N TYR A 92 7.41 -9.73 1.59
CA TYR A 92 5.99 -9.97 1.79
C TYR A 92 5.76 -10.50 3.19
N TYR A 93 5.12 -9.71 4.06
CA TYR A 93 4.75 -10.09 5.42
C TYR A 93 3.33 -10.65 5.44
N LYS A 94 3.18 -11.89 5.90
CA LYS A 94 1.90 -12.59 5.97
C LYS A 94 1.13 -12.22 7.23
N ASN A 95 -0.20 -12.23 7.17
CA ASN A 95 -1.03 -12.05 8.36
C ASN A 95 -1.01 -13.31 9.26
N THR A 96 0.03 -13.41 10.08
CA THR A 96 0.21 -14.50 11.06
C THR A 96 0.06 -13.98 12.49
N LYS A 97 -0.14 -14.88 13.47
CA LYS A 97 -0.30 -14.49 14.89
C LYS A 97 0.90 -13.69 15.45
N GLY A 98 2.09 -13.84 14.89
CA GLY A 98 3.30 -13.13 15.30
C GLY A 98 3.58 -11.82 14.56
N LEU A 99 2.67 -11.37 13.67
CA LEU A 99 2.87 -10.15 12.89
C LEU A 99 2.80 -8.92 13.81
N SER A 100 3.87 -8.13 13.82
CA SER A 100 3.94 -6.84 14.51
C SER A 100 4.23 -5.74 13.50
N LEU A 101 3.22 -4.91 13.21
CA LEU A 101 3.38 -3.77 12.30
C LEU A 101 4.45 -2.80 12.84
N ILE A 102 4.50 -2.59 14.15
CA ILE A 102 5.49 -1.72 14.81
C ILE A 102 6.91 -2.21 14.52
N ASP A 103 7.18 -3.51 14.67
CA ASP A 103 8.51 -4.08 14.42
C ASP A 103 8.90 -4.01 12.94
N ILE A 104 7.92 -4.13 12.04
CA ILE A 104 8.14 -3.98 10.60
C ILE A 104 8.47 -2.52 10.26
N LEU A 105 7.69 -1.57 10.78
CA LEU A 105 7.92 -0.13 10.57
C LEU A 105 9.25 0.36 11.14
N ALA A 106 9.82 -0.34 12.12
CA ALA A 106 11.17 -0.06 12.65
C ALA A 106 12.30 -0.56 11.73
N LYS A 107 12.03 -1.47 10.78
CA LYS A 107 13.02 -1.94 9.80
C LYS A 107 13.27 -0.88 8.72
N ASN A 108 14.37 -1.00 7.97
CA ASN A 108 14.78 0.03 7.00
C ASN A 108 14.25 -0.25 5.58
N TYR A 109 12.98 0.06 5.33
CA TYR A 109 12.36 0.06 4.00
C TYR A 109 12.12 1.49 3.50
N ASP A 110 12.13 1.67 2.17
CA ASP A 110 11.77 2.95 1.55
C ASP A 110 10.25 3.13 1.49
N TYR A 111 9.53 2.01 1.29
CA TYR A 111 8.06 1.97 1.23
C TYR A 111 7.50 0.80 2.03
N TYR A 112 6.41 1.06 2.75
CA TYR A 112 5.56 0.06 3.40
C TYR A 112 4.19 0.11 2.74
N ILE A 113 3.73 -0.98 2.14
CA ILE A 113 2.44 -1.03 1.45
C ILE A 113 1.53 -1.99 2.20
N LEU A 114 0.49 -1.46 2.82
CA LEU A 114 -0.45 -2.21 3.65
C LEU A 114 -1.62 -2.69 2.79
N ASP A 115 -1.80 -4.01 2.70
CA ASP A 115 -2.99 -4.64 2.14
C ASP A 115 -4.07 -4.75 3.23
N ILE A 116 -4.86 -3.70 3.38
CA ILE A 116 -5.89 -3.58 4.42
C ILE A 116 -7.09 -4.50 4.13
N GLY A 117 -7.23 -5.03 2.91
CA GLY A 117 -8.48 -5.66 2.49
C GLY A 117 -9.57 -4.62 2.28
N PHE A 118 -10.70 -4.69 2.99
CA PHE A 118 -11.85 -3.78 2.83
C PHE A 118 -12.32 -3.21 4.19
N LYS A 119 -13.16 -2.16 4.17
CA LYS A 119 -13.52 -1.30 5.35
C LYS A 119 -13.81 -2.03 6.67
N ASN A 120 -14.33 -3.26 6.63
CA ASN A 120 -14.72 -4.01 7.82
C ASN A 120 -13.59 -4.82 8.47
N GLU A 121 -12.34 -4.61 8.03
CA GLU A 121 -11.18 -5.27 8.62
C GLU A 121 -10.69 -4.50 9.86
N LYS A 122 -10.23 -5.25 10.88
CA LYS A 122 -9.69 -4.77 12.17
C LYS A 122 -8.65 -3.64 12.04
N TYR A 123 -8.03 -3.52 10.86
CA TYR A 123 -6.87 -2.68 10.60
C TYR A 123 -7.18 -1.35 9.89
N PHE A 124 -8.46 -0.97 9.74
CA PHE A 124 -8.81 0.31 9.09
C PHE A 124 -8.22 1.54 9.81
N GLY A 125 -7.92 1.44 11.11
CA GLY A 125 -7.19 2.50 11.83
C GLY A 125 -5.78 2.77 11.27
N GLU A 126 -5.11 1.76 10.70
CA GLU A 126 -3.80 1.92 10.05
C GLU A 126 -3.92 2.57 8.68
N PHE A 127 -5.05 2.36 7.98
CA PHE A 127 -5.36 3.08 6.76
C PHE A 127 -5.43 4.60 7.01
N LEU A 128 -6.10 5.02 8.08
CA LEU A 128 -6.23 6.44 8.42
C LEU A 128 -4.91 7.09 8.81
N ARG A 129 -3.94 6.32 9.33
CA ARG A 129 -2.62 6.81 9.79
C ARG A 129 -1.55 6.82 8.70
N ALA A 130 -1.81 6.22 7.54
CA ALA A 130 -0.84 6.11 6.45
C ALA A 130 -0.53 7.47 5.80
N ASP A 131 0.65 7.58 5.19
CA ASP A 131 1.07 8.79 4.45
C ASP A 131 0.32 8.94 3.12
N ILE A 132 -0.08 7.82 2.50
CA ILE A 132 -0.94 7.78 1.31
C ILE A 132 -2.06 6.76 1.54
N GLN A 133 -3.30 7.20 1.35
CA GLN A 133 -4.49 6.35 1.41
C GLN A 133 -5.07 6.12 0.02
N VAL A 134 -5.17 4.86 -0.38
CA VAL A 134 -5.73 4.45 -1.68
C VAL A 134 -6.98 3.59 -1.47
N VAL A 135 -8.10 4.06 -1.98
CA VAL A 135 -9.39 3.36 -1.98
C VAL A 135 -9.58 2.70 -3.33
N VAL A 136 -9.76 1.38 -3.36
CA VAL A 136 -9.96 0.61 -4.59
C VAL A 136 -11.44 0.31 -4.78
N GLY A 137 -11.95 0.51 -5.99
CA GLY A 137 -13.34 0.20 -6.33
C GLY A 137 -13.53 -0.20 -7.78
N MET A 138 -14.78 -0.54 -8.12
CA MET A 138 -15.22 -0.80 -9.49
C MET A 138 -16.26 0.26 -9.86
N VAL A 139 -16.16 0.82 -11.06
CA VAL A 139 -17.11 1.85 -11.53
C VAL A 139 -17.97 1.37 -12.71
N SER A 140 -18.02 0.07 -12.96
CA SER A 140 -19.06 -0.52 -13.79
C SER A 140 -20.44 -0.15 -13.25
N GLU A 141 -21.43 -0.02 -14.13
CA GLU A 141 -22.76 0.52 -13.79
C GLU A 141 -23.42 -0.14 -12.57
N TRP A 142 -23.27 -1.46 -12.40
CA TRP A 142 -23.85 -2.21 -11.27
C TRP A 142 -22.98 -2.20 -9.98
N LYS A 143 -21.82 -1.54 -9.99
CA LYS A 143 -20.85 -1.51 -8.87
C LYS A 143 -20.50 -0.11 -8.36
N LYS A 144 -20.70 0.95 -9.16
CA LYS A 144 -20.32 2.32 -8.80
C LYS A 144 -20.97 2.80 -7.49
N ASP A 145 -22.15 2.31 -7.15
CA ASP A 145 -22.84 2.63 -5.90
C ASP A 145 -22.05 2.20 -4.66
N GLU A 146 -21.23 1.15 -4.74
CA GLU A 146 -20.35 0.74 -3.64
C GLU A 146 -19.27 1.80 -3.37
N VAL A 147 -18.75 2.43 -4.44
CA VAL A 147 -17.78 3.53 -4.35
C VAL A 147 -18.44 4.77 -3.75
N LEU A 148 -19.63 5.13 -4.23
CA LEU A 148 -20.38 6.29 -3.73
C LEU A 148 -20.80 6.10 -2.27
N HIS A 149 -21.25 4.90 -1.89
CA HIS A 149 -21.59 4.57 -0.51
C HIS A 149 -20.36 4.67 0.39
N PHE A 150 -19.21 4.12 -0.04
CA PHE A 150 -17.97 4.26 0.72
C PHE A 150 -17.56 5.73 0.87
N TYR A 151 -17.64 6.54 -0.19
CA TYR A 151 -17.37 7.97 -0.11
C TYR A 151 -18.31 8.69 0.87
N ASN A 152 -19.62 8.56 0.68
CA ASN A 152 -20.62 9.25 1.49
C ASN A 152 -20.59 8.89 2.98
N THR A 153 -20.18 7.67 3.32
CA THR A 153 -20.06 7.22 4.73
C THR A 153 -18.75 7.65 5.40
N ASN A 154 -17.80 8.19 4.64
CA ASN A 154 -16.48 8.57 5.16
C ASN A 154 -16.11 10.05 4.89
N LYS A 155 -16.86 10.77 4.05
CA LYS A 155 -16.58 12.16 3.66
C LYS A 155 -16.46 13.13 4.84
N ASP A 156 -17.14 12.84 5.95
CA ASP A 156 -17.15 13.67 7.16
C ASP A 156 -16.07 13.26 8.18
N THR A 157 -15.24 12.25 7.86
CA THR A 157 -14.13 11.84 8.73
C THR A 157 -13.12 12.99 8.79
N PRO A 158 -12.74 13.51 9.97
CA PRO A 158 -11.78 14.61 10.06
C PRO A 158 -10.32 14.10 10.09
N SER A 159 -9.55 14.43 9.05
CA SER A 159 -8.11 14.78 9.07
C SER A 159 -7.52 14.72 7.65
N ASN A 160 -7.36 15.86 6.97
CA ASN A 160 -6.48 16.02 5.79
C ASN A 160 -6.64 15.00 4.63
N TYR A 161 -7.82 14.41 4.41
CA TYR A 161 -8.00 13.25 3.53
C TYR A 161 -7.96 13.59 2.04
N ASN A 162 -6.74 13.58 1.48
CA ASN A 162 -6.51 13.40 0.06
C ASN A 162 -6.52 11.90 -0.29
N TRP A 163 -7.60 11.19 0.09
CA TRP A 163 -7.79 9.81 -0.35
C TRP A 163 -7.77 9.75 -1.86
N ILE A 164 -7.22 8.66 -2.36
CA ILE A 164 -7.06 8.44 -3.78
C ILE A 164 -7.99 7.29 -4.16
N TYR A 165 -8.98 7.55 -5.01
CA TYR A 165 -9.90 6.54 -5.51
C TYR A 165 -9.35 5.92 -6.79
N ALA A 166 -8.90 4.68 -6.70
CA ALA A 166 -8.34 3.90 -7.79
C ALA A 166 -9.39 2.90 -8.29
N CYS A 167 -10.01 3.20 -9.43
CA CYS A 167 -11.19 2.49 -9.91
C CYS A 167 -10.88 1.57 -11.10
N THR A 168 -11.36 0.33 -11.05
CA THR A 168 -11.25 -0.63 -12.16
C THR A 168 -12.53 -0.65 -13.00
N TYR A 169 -12.42 -1.17 -14.23
CA TYR A 169 -13.56 -1.41 -15.14
C TYR A 169 -14.42 -0.16 -15.44
N GLY A 170 -13.79 1.01 -15.48
CA GLY A 170 -14.39 2.28 -15.85
C GLY A 170 -13.83 2.85 -17.13
N SER A 171 -14.71 3.35 -17.98
CA SER A 171 -14.37 4.25 -19.08
C SER A 171 -13.96 5.63 -18.57
N ASN A 172 -13.36 6.44 -19.43
CA ASN A 172 -13.03 7.82 -19.09
C ASN A 172 -14.29 8.68 -18.78
N SER A 173 -15.45 8.37 -19.37
CA SER A 173 -16.71 9.02 -19.03
C SER A 173 -17.16 8.65 -17.62
N ASP A 174 -17.06 7.38 -17.24
CA ASP A 174 -17.47 6.92 -15.90
C ASP A 174 -16.64 7.62 -14.82
N ILE A 175 -15.32 7.71 -15.01
CA ILE A 175 -14.44 8.43 -14.08
C ILE A 175 -14.81 9.92 -14.01
N LYS A 176 -15.10 10.57 -15.15
CA LYS A 176 -15.51 11.97 -15.16
C LYS A 176 -16.83 12.19 -14.43
N ASP A 177 -17.79 11.28 -14.56
CA ASP A 177 -19.07 11.38 -13.87
C ASP A 177 -18.92 11.16 -12.37
N MET A 178 -18.09 10.19 -11.96
CA MET A 178 -17.77 9.97 -10.55
C MET A 178 -17.00 11.16 -9.94
N GLN A 179 -16.09 11.79 -10.69
CA GLN A 179 -15.32 12.96 -10.25
C GLN A 179 -16.20 14.20 -10.00
N LYS A 180 -17.40 14.29 -10.60
CA LYS A 180 -18.37 15.36 -10.30
C LYS A 180 -19.00 15.24 -8.91
N ILE A 181 -18.92 14.05 -8.30
CA ILE A 181 -19.56 13.71 -7.03
C ILE A 181 -18.51 13.54 -5.91
N ILE A 182 -17.38 12.94 -6.25
CA ILE A 182 -16.27 12.67 -5.34
C ILE A 182 -15.28 13.83 -5.41
N ASP A 183 -15.08 14.53 -4.29
CA ASP A 183 -14.13 15.66 -4.21
C ASP A 183 -12.67 15.21 -4.22
N ASN A 184 -12.44 13.94 -3.85
CA ASN A 184 -11.12 13.30 -3.88
C ASN A 184 -10.64 13.01 -5.31
N LYS A 185 -9.33 12.83 -5.48
CA LYS A 185 -8.76 12.35 -6.74
C LYS A 185 -9.35 10.97 -7.08
N ILE A 186 -9.92 10.82 -8.27
CA ILE A 186 -10.34 9.52 -8.81
C ILE A 186 -9.67 9.24 -10.16
N PHE A 187 -9.25 8.01 -10.38
CA PHE A 187 -8.63 7.59 -11.64
C PHE A 187 -8.99 6.15 -12.02
N SER A 188 -8.85 5.83 -13.30
CA SER A 188 -9.02 4.45 -13.79
C SER A 188 -7.70 3.68 -13.71
N ILE A 189 -7.73 2.51 -13.07
CA ILE A 189 -6.64 1.53 -13.10
C ILE A 189 -6.75 0.75 -14.43
N PRO A 190 -5.73 0.78 -15.30
CA PRO A 190 -5.75 0.04 -16.55
C PRO A 190 -5.65 -1.46 -16.32
N PHE A 191 -6.10 -2.24 -17.29
CA PHE A 191 -6.05 -3.70 -17.21
C PHE A 191 -4.61 -4.24 -17.20
N ASN A 192 -4.21 -4.82 -16.07
CA ASN A 192 -2.89 -5.40 -15.86
C ASN A 192 -3.05 -6.83 -15.32
N PRO A 193 -3.10 -7.87 -16.18
CA PRO A 193 -3.42 -9.24 -15.76
C PRO A 193 -2.46 -9.80 -14.70
N ASP A 194 -1.16 -9.59 -14.90
CA ASP A 194 -0.10 -10.10 -14.04
C ASP A 194 0.40 -8.97 -13.11
N PRO A 195 0.11 -9.00 -11.80
CA PRO A 195 0.50 -7.93 -10.88
C PRO A 195 2.02 -7.84 -10.66
N PHE A 196 2.79 -8.87 -11.05
CA PHE A 196 4.25 -8.88 -10.96
C PHE A 196 4.92 -8.24 -12.18
N ILE A 197 4.17 -7.98 -13.25
CA ILE A 197 4.65 -7.35 -14.49
C ILE A 197 3.86 -6.06 -14.77
N ILE A 198 4.50 -4.93 -14.52
CA ILE A 198 3.91 -3.61 -14.76
C ILE A 198 3.99 -3.23 -16.22
N LYS A 199 2.82 -3.08 -16.85
CA LYS A 199 2.68 -2.54 -18.21
C LYS A 199 2.90 -1.01 -18.27
N PRO A 200 3.27 -0.44 -19.43
CA PRO A 200 3.51 1.01 -19.59
C PRO A 200 2.33 1.90 -19.14
N GLU A 201 1.10 1.49 -19.42
CA GLU A 201 -0.12 2.23 -19.07
C GLU A 201 -0.28 2.30 -17.55
N MET A 202 -0.09 1.17 -16.87
CA MET A 202 -0.11 1.10 -15.41
C MET A 202 1.01 1.95 -14.80
N LYS A 203 2.22 1.89 -15.37
CA LYS A 203 3.36 2.71 -14.92
C LYS A 203 3.03 4.19 -14.97
N LYS A 204 2.41 4.67 -16.06
CA LYS A 204 2.03 6.07 -16.24
C LYS A 204 1.03 6.51 -15.16
N VAL A 205 0.00 5.71 -14.91
CA VAL A 205 -1.00 6.01 -13.88
C VAL A 205 -0.37 6.07 -12.48
N ILE A 206 0.48 5.11 -12.13
CA ILE A 206 1.16 5.14 -10.82
C ILE A 206 2.05 6.38 -10.67
N GLN A 207 2.75 6.78 -11.73
CA GLN A 207 3.59 7.99 -11.74
C GLN A 207 2.78 9.28 -11.51
N GLU A 208 1.57 9.36 -12.04
CA GLU A 208 0.69 10.53 -11.88
C GLU A 208 0.05 10.60 -10.49
N VAL A 209 -0.12 9.44 -9.84
CA VAL A 209 -0.87 9.30 -8.60
C VAL A 209 0.01 9.31 -7.36
N MET A 210 1.20 8.68 -7.44
CA MET A 210 2.06 8.40 -6.28
C MET A 210 3.28 9.33 -6.15
N LEU A 211 3.59 10.13 -7.18
CA LEU A 211 4.71 11.09 -7.23
C LEU A 211 4.17 12.52 -7.38
#